data_AF-A0A1S2Q058-F1
#
_entry.id   AF-A0A1S2Q058-F1
#
_cell.length_a   1.000
_cell.length_b   1.000
_cell.length_c   1.000
_cell.angle_alpha   90.00
_cell.angle_beta   90.00
_cell.angle_gamma   90.00
#
_symmetry.space_group_name_H-M   'P 1'
#
loop_
_entity.id
_entity.type
_entity.pdbx_description
1 polymer ?
#
loop_
_entity_poly.entity_id
_entity_poly.type
_entity_poly.pdbx_seq_one_letter_code
_entity_poly.pdbx_strand_id
1 'polypeptide(L)'
;MTTPKYTRDVLLRTAAISTSLVDLMRRLGTTLGSGPRRYLRHRLEHYGIDTSHFVEEPLPPREKRSYARELLEEAAARSHSIREMFEYLGYPPEDSPYGLVRKRLDQLGIDTSHFTRGCGRSLENLPRDVLASAAARATSVSGLLKILGYRDTNGAARARVKRSLQVHGIATDHFTGQGHFRGLVSRHRKSADQILRREEPGANRTKTTLLRRALDDLGVPHVCTECGVGDIWHGKSLVLEIDHINGDRLDNRRENLRYLCPSCHSQTDTYANRSRRVPVPRGPVE
;
A
#
# COMPACT_ATOMS: atom_id res chain seq x y z
N MET A 1 -4.92 -20.06 1.34
CA MET A 1 -3.51 -19.78 1.69
C MET A 1 -2.66 -20.49 0.65
N THR A 2 -1.88 -19.75 -0.14
CA THR A 2 -1.05 -20.33 -1.19
C THR A 2 0.05 -21.18 -0.53
N THR A 3 0.15 -22.45 -0.90
CA THR A 3 1.21 -23.33 -0.40
C THR A 3 2.58 -22.74 -0.80
N PRO A 4 3.49 -22.51 0.16
CA PRO A 4 4.78 -21.92 -0.17
C PRO A 4 5.60 -22.88 -1.03
N LYS A 5 6.28 -22.35 -2.06
CA LYS A 5 7.07 -23.16 -3.02
C LYS A 5 8.17 -23.99 -2.34
N TYR A 6 8.75 -23.47 -1.26
CA TYR A 6 9.72 -24.18 -0.42
C TYR A 6 9.27 -24.11 1.04
N THR A 7 9.27 -25.25 1.72
CA THR A 7 8.97 -25.36 3.14
C THR A 7 10.19 -24.94 3.98
N ARG A 8 9.95 -24.63 5.26
CA ARG A 8 11.02 -24.25 6.20
C ARG A 8 12.09 -25.34 6.30
N ASP A 9 11.69 -26.59 6.41
CA ASP A 9 12.62 -27.71 6.62
C ASP A 9 13.52 -27.97 5.40
N VAL A 10 12.97 -27.81 4.19
CA VAL A 10 13.76 -27.91 2.96
C VAL A 10 14.80 -26.79 2.93
N LEU A 11 14.40 -25.54 3.18
CA LEU A 11 15.34 -24.41 3.16
C LEU A 11 16.39 -24.49 4.28
N LEU A 12 16.03 -24.95 5.48
CA LEU A 12 16.96 -25.08 6.60
C LEU A 12 18.07 -26.09 6.28
N ARG A 13 17.70 -27.29 5.83
CA ARG A 13 18.68 -28.33 5.49
C ARG A 13 19.57 -27.93 4.33
N THR A 14 19.00 -27.34 3.27
CA THR A 14 19.78 -26.95 2.10
C THR A 14 20.64 -25.73 2.39
N ALA A 15 20.19 -24.76 3.18
CA ALA A 15 20.99 -23.60 3.57
C ALA A 15 22.19 -23.99 4.44
N ALA A 16 22.05 -24.98 5.33
CA ALA A 16 23.15 -25.44 6.18
C ALA A 16 24.35 -26.00 5.38
N ILE A 17 24.10 -26.59 4.22
CA ILE A 17 25.14 -27.17 3.33
C ILE A 17 25.52 -26.26 2.17
N SER A 18 24.87 -25.09 2.06
CA SER A 18 25.13 -24.12 1.00
C SER A 18 26.16 -23.09 1.42
N THR A 19 27.00 -22.69 0.47
CA THR A 19 28.02 -21.65 0.69
C THR A 19 27.59 -20.28 0.20
N SER A 20 26.57 -20.19 -0.66
CA SER A 20 26.06 -18.94 -1.20
C SER A 20 24.56 -19.07 -1.55
N LEU A 21 23.89 -17.94 -1.80
CA LEU A 21 22.53 -17.96 -2.34
C LEU A 21 22.46 -18.63 -3.72
N VAL A 22 23.50 -18.53 -4.54
CA VAL A 22 23.55 -19.13 -5.88
C VAL A 22 23.75 -20.64 -5.77
N ASP A 23 24.60 -21.11 -4.86
CA ASP A 23 24.76 -22.54 -4.55
C ASP A 23 23.45 -23.14 -3.98
N LEU A 24 22.78 -22.42 -3.07
CA LEU A 24 21.45 -22.80 -2.59
C LEU A 24 20.46 -22.95 -3.76
N MET A 25 20.49 -22.04 -4.72
CA MET A 25 19.62 -22.12 -5.90
C MET A 25 19.95 -23.35 -6.77
N ARG A 26 21.23 -23.67 -6.98
CA ARG A 26 21.66 -24.88 -7.70
C ARG A 26 21.15 -26.14 -7.00
N ARG A 27 21.31 -26.24 -5.68
CA ARG A 27 20.88 -27.39 -4.88
C ARG A 27 19.37 -27.58 -4.81
N LEU A 28 18.61 -26.48 -4.86
CA LEU A 28 17.14 -26.52 -4.93
C LEU A 28 16.62 -26.77 -6.35
N GLY A 29 17.49 -26.85 -7.36
CA GLY A 29 17.10 -27.03 -8.76
C GLY A 29 16.27 -25.86 -9.31
N THR A 30 16.47 -24.64 -8.79
CA THR A 30 15.77 -23.44 -9.29
C THR A 30 16.60 -22.70 -10.32
N THR A 31 15.94 -21.95 -11.20
CA THR A 31 16.62 -21.10 -12.17
C THR A 31 17.52 -20.05 -11.50
N LEU A 32 18.69 -19.83 -12.11
CA LEU A 32 19.69 -18.87 -11.66
C LEU A 32 19.33 -17.44 -12.08
N GLY A 33 18.25 -16.91 -11.52
CA GLY A 33 17.75 -15.57 -11.81
C GLY A 33 17.56 -14.68 -10.58
N SER A 34 17.38 -13.39 -10.85
CA SER A 34 17.16 -12.37 -9.82
C SER A 34 15.85 -12.56 -9.07
N GLY A 35 14.80 -13.06 -9.73
CA GLY A 35 13.50 -13.33 -9.13
C GLY A 35 13.58 -14.44 -8.08
N PRO A 36 13.97 -15.68 -8.44
CA PRO A 36 14.13 -16.77 -7.48
C PRO A 36 15.13 -16.45 -6.37
N ARG A 37 16.26 -15.78 -6.66
CA ARG A 37 17.23 -15.31 -5.65
C ARG A 37 16.56 -14.40 -4.62
N ARG A 38 15.78 -13.42 -5.08
CA ARG A 38 15.03 -12.50 -4.20
C ARG A 38 13.98 -13.22 -3.36
N TYR A 39 13.22 -14.13 -3.98
CA TYR A 39 12.20 -14.92 -3.27
C TYR A 39 12.83 -15.76 -2.17
N LEU A 40 13.91 -16.48 -2.46
CA LEU A 40 14.62 -17.30 -1.48
C LEU A 40 15.18 -16.46 -0.33
N ARG A 41 15.82 -15.32 -0.62
CA ARG A 41 16.30 -14.40 0.42
C ARG A 41 15.19 -13.98 1.37
N HIS A 42 14.07 -13.47 0.84
CA HIS A 42 12.93 -13.09 1.68
C HIS A 42 12.33 -14.28 2.43
N ARG A 43 12.41 -15.49 1.88
CA ARG A 43 11.89 -16.69 2.54
C ARG A 43 12.80 -17.17 3.67
N LEU A 44 14.11 -17.07 3.52
CA LEU A 44 15.10 -17.36 4.56
C LEU A 44 14.95 -16.37 5.73
N GLU A 45 14.84 -15.07 5.42
CA GLU A 45 14.55 -14.00 6.40
C GLU A 45 13.24 -14.28 7.16
N HIS A 46 12.17 -14.61 6.42
CA HIS A 46 10.87 -14.90 7.01
C HIS A 46 10.89 -16.10 7.97
N TYR A 47 11.71 -17.11 7.69
CA TYR A 47 11.85 -18.29 8.52
C TYR A 47 12.92 -18.17 9.61
N GLY A 48 13.66 -17.06 9.65
CA GLY A 48 14.76 -16.85 10.59
C GLY A 48 15.89 -17.87 10.43
N ILE A 49 16.18 -18.29 9.19
CA ILE A 49 17.26 -19.23 8.91
C ILE A 49 18.56 -18.42 8.84
N ASP A 50 19.56 -18.82 9.62
CA ASP A 50 20.88 -18.18 9.60
C ASP A 50 21.58 -18.46 8.26
N THR A 51 22.06 -17.38 7.65
CA THR A 51 22.80 -17.40 6.38
C THR A 51 24.09 -16.58 6.49
N SER A 52 24.59 -16.35 7.71
CA SER A 52 25.79 -15.54 7.95
C SER A 52 27.04 -16.14 7.32
N HIS A 53 27.06 -17.46 7.11
CA HIS A 53 28.13 -18.19 6.41
C HIS A 53 28.06 -18.07 4.88
N PHE A 54 27.02 -17.43 4.32
CA PHE A 54 26.90 -17.29 2.86
C PHE A 54 27.87 -16.23 2.32
N VAL A 55 28.68 -16.62 1.34
CA VAL A 55 29.51 -15.69 0.59
C VAL A 55 28.72 -15.03 -0.54
N GLU A 56 29.08 -13.80 -0.89
CA GLU A 56 28.48 -13.11 -2.02
C GLU A 56 28.99 -13.70 -3.34
N GLU A 57 28.15 -14.51 -3.98
CA GLU A 57 28.39 -15.03 -5.34
C GLU A 57 27.51 -14.26 -6.35
N PRO A 58 28.09 -13.68 -7.41
CA PRO A 58 27.30 -13.03 -8.45
C PRO A 58 26.46 -14.06 -9.22
N LEU A 59 25.30 -13.64 -9.72
CA LEU A 59 24.53 -14.47 -10.66
C LEU A 59 25.32 -14.62 -11.96
N PRO A 60 25.21 -15.76 -12.66
CA PRO A 60 25.84 -15.94 -13.95
C PRO A 60 25.35 -14.85 -14.93
N PRO A 61 26.23 -14.34 -15.82
CA PRO A 61 25.85 -13.34 -16.78
C PRO A 61 24.73 -13.88 -17.69
N ARG A 62 23.69 -13.08 -17.90
CA ARG A 62 22.63 -13.43 -18.84
C ARG A 62 23.09 -13.12 -20.26
N GLU A 63 22.87 -14.07 -21.17
CA GLU A 63 23.03 -13.82 -22.60
C GLU A 63 22.10 -12.70 -23.05
N LYS A 64 22.64 -11.74 -23.82
CA LYS A 64 21.85 -10.65 -24.41
C LYS A 64 20.95 -11.25 -25.49
N ARG A 65 19.63 -11.10 -25.32
CA ARG A 65 18.63 -11.63 -26.27
C ARG A 65 18.17 -10.53 -27.21
N SER A 66 18.15 -10.82 -28.51
CA SER A 66 17.47 -10.00 -29.51
C SER A 66 16.08 -10.58 -29.78
N TYR A 67 15.06 -9.73 -29.71
CA TYR A 67 13.70 -10.09 -30.10
C TYR A 67 13.43 -9.48 -31.47
N ALA A 68 13.89 -10.17 -32.51
CA ALA A 68 13.61 -9.85 -33.90
C ALA A 68 12.10 -9.97 -34.16
N ARG A 69 11.60 -9.24 -35.16
CA ARG A 69 10.16 -9.17 -35.44
C ARG A 69 9.63 -10.53 -35.88
N GLU A 70 10.34 -11.17 -36.79
CA GLU A 70 10.01 -12.43 -37.44
C GLU A 70 9.89 -13.55 -36.39
N LEU A 71 10.85 -13.57 -35.46
CA LEU A 71 10.89 -14.53 -34.35
C LEU A 71 9.68 -14.38 -33.41
N LEU A 72 9.27 -13.14 -33.13
CA LEU A 72 8.10 -12.88 -32.29
C LEU A 72 6.79 -13.18 -33.01
N GLU A 73 6.69 -12.94 -34.32
CA GLU A 73 5.52 -13.26 -35.14
C GLU A 73 5.32 -14.79 -35.22
N GLU A 74 6.39 -15.55 -35.48
CA GLU A 74 6.32 -17.01 -35.50
C GLU A 74 5.95 -17.59 -34.13
N ALA A 75 6.58 -17.09 -33.06
CA ALA A 75 6.26 -17.52 -31.71
C ALA A 75 4.82 -17.16 -31.32
N ALA A 76 4.32 -15.99 -31.72
CA ALA A 76 2.93 -15.60 -31.46
C ALA A 76 1.94 -16.46 -32.23
N ALA A 77 2.22 -16.82 -33.49
CA ALA A 77 1.34 -17.67 -34.29
C ALA A 77 1.20 -19.09 -33.72
N ARG A 78 2.26 -19.64 -33.08
CA ARG A 78 2.26 -21.00 -32.52
C ARG A 78 1.91 -21.09 -31.03
N SER A 79 1.65 -19.95 -30.39
CA SER A 79 1.40 -19.88 -28.96
C SER A 79 0.04 -19.24 -28.66
N HIS A 80 -0.54 -19.57 -27.52
CA HIS A 80 -1.74 -18.94 -26.97
C HIS A 80 -1.46 -18.15 -25.69
N SER A 81 -0.18 -17.92 -25.35
CA SER A 81 0.21 -17.02 -24.27
C SER A 81 1.67 -16.56 -24.43
N ILE A 82 2.03 -15.43 -23.80
CA ILE A 82 3.43 -14.97 -23.74
C ILE A 82 4.32 -16.01 -23.03
N ARG A 83 3.76 -16.79 -22.10
CA ARG A 83 4.48 -17.88 -21.44
C ARG A 83 4.82 -18.98 -22.44
N GLU A 84 3.85 -19.44 -23.22
CA GLU A 84 4.05 -20.44 -24.27
C GLU A 84 5.00 -19.93 -25.36
N MET A 85 4.97 -18.63 -25.68
CA MET A 85 5.98 -18.04 -26.57
C MET A 85 7.40 -18.23 -26.01
N PHE A 86 7.60 -18.01 -24.71
CA PHE A 86 8.91 -18.26 -24.10
C PHE A 86 9.28 -19.74 -24.12
N GLU A 87 8.32 -20.65 -23.88
CA GLU A 87 8.56 -22.09 -23.97
C GLU A 87 8.93 -22.52 -25.39
N TYR A 88 8.23 -22.00 -26.41
CA TYR A 88 8.52 -22.23 -27.82
C TYR A 88 9.91 -21.70 -28.22
N LEU A 89 10.28 -20.52 -27.73
CA LEU A 89 11.61 -19.93 -27.96
C LEU A 89 12.72 -20.60 -27.12
N GLY A 90 12.41 -21.64 -26.34
CA GLY A 90 13.38 -22.36 -25.52
C GLY A 90 13.84 -21.58 -24.29
N TYR A 91 13.08 -20.59 -23.83
CA TYR A 91 13.43 -19.74 -22.70
C TYR A 91 12.65 -20.13 -21.43
N PRO A 92 13.32 -20.17 -20.26
CA PRO A 92 12.66 -20.50 -19.00
C PRO A 92 11.62 -19.42 -18.64
N PRO A 93 10.33 -19.77 -18.51
CA PRO A 93 9.26 -18.80 -18.37
C PRO A 93 9.32 -18.04 -17.05
N GLU A 94 9.82 -18.63 -15.96
CA GLU A 94 9.93 -18.00 -14.64
C GLU A 94 10.87 -16.79 -14.58
N ASP A 95 11.84 -16.75 -15.49
CA ASP A 95 12.95 -15.80 -15.48
C ASP A 95 13.04 -15.00 -16.78
N SER A 96 11.96 -15.02 -17.56
CA SER A 96 11.85 -14.36 -18.85
C SER A 96 11.23 -12.96 -18.74
N PRO A 97 11.66 -11.99 -19.60
CA PRO A 97 11.26 -10.60 -19.46
C PRO A 97 9.90 -10.32 -20.11
N TYR A 98 8.81 -10.79 -19.47
CA TYR A 98 7.44 -10.61 -19.97
C TYR A 98 7.10 -9.16 -20.36
N GLY A 99 7.53 -8.18 -19.54
CA GLY A 99 7.26 -6.77 -19.80
C GLY A 99 7.94 -6.24 -21.06
N LEU A 100 9.18 -6.68 -21.33
CA LEU A 100 9.92 -6.29 -22.52
C LEU A 100 9.27 -6.86 -23.78
N VAL A 101 8.96 -8.16 -23.77
CA VAL A 101 8.33 -8.82 -24.92
C VAL A 101 6.93 -8.25 -25.17
N ARG A 102 6.14 -7.98 -24.13
CA ARG A 102 4.84 -7.32 -24.27
C ARG A 102 4.98 -5.95 -24.95
N LYS A 103 5.89 -5.11 -24.46
CA LYS A 103 6.16 -3.80 -25.06
C LYS A 103 6.60 -3.95 -26.52
N ARG A 104 7.40 -4.96 -26.83
CA ARG A 104 7.90 -5.21 -28.18
C ARG A 104 6.79 -5.68 -29.12
N LEU A 105 5.90 -6.57 -28.67
CA LEU A 105 4.71 -7.00 -29.40
C LEU A 105 3.79 -5.81 -29.72
N ASP A 106 3.54 -4.95 -28.72
CA ASP A 106 2.74 -3.73 -28.89
C ASP A 106 3.38 -2.76 -29.89
N GLN A 107 4.70 -2.56 -29.82
CA GLN A 107 5.45 -1.69 -30.74
C GLN A 107 5.48 -2.19 -32.18
N LEU A 108 5.52 -3.52 -32.37
CA LEU A 108 5.58 -4.14 -33.68
C LEU A 108 4.19 -4.42 -34.27
N GLY A 109 3.12 -4.23 -33.49
CA GLY A 109 1.74 -4.45 -33.94
C GLY A 109 1.42 -5.92 -34.22
N ILE A 110 2.09 -6.85 -33.54
CA ILE A 110 1.89 -8.29 -33.73
C ILE A 110 0.55 -8.70 -33.11
N ASP A 111 -0.30 -9.37 -33.88
CA ASP A 111 -1.60 -9.84 -33.39
C ASP A 111 -1.41 -10.93 -32.31
N THR A 112 -2.00 -10.68 -31.14
CA THR A 112 -2.00 -11.58 -29.98
C THR A 112 -3.39 -11.70 -29.38
N SER A 113 -4.42 -11.40 -30.17
CA SER A 113 -5.83 -11.45 -29.77
C SER A 113 -6.30 -12.86 -29.40
N HIS A 114 -5.68 -13.89 -30.00
CA HIS A 114 -5.94 -15.32 -29.73
C HIS A 114 -5.29 -15.86 -28.44
N PHE A 115 -4.56 -15.03 -27.69
CA PHE A 115 -3.91 -15.47 -26.45
C PHE A 115 -4.93 -15.67 -25.32
N THR A 116 -5.09 -16.91 -24.87
CA THR A 116 -6.08 -17.35 -23.87
C THR A 116 -5.72 -16.93 -22.44
N ARG A 117 -4.43 -16.70 -22.15
CA ARG A 117 -3.95 -16.31 -20.82
C ARG A 117 -2.86 -15.26 -20.90
N GLY A 118 -3.15 -14.06 -20.40
CA GLY A 118 -2.14 -13.07 -20.08
C GLY A 118 -1.91 -11.95 -21.11
N CYS A 119 -2.79 -11.80 -22.10
CA CYS A 119 -2.97 -10.50 -22.74
C CYS A 119 -3.94 -9.68 -21.90
N GLY A 120 -3.55 -8.48 -21.46
CA GLY A 120 -4.43 -7.56 -20.74
C GLY A 120 -5.60 -7.03 -21.59
N ARG A 121 -5.71 -7.50 -22.83
CA ARG A 121 -6.75 -7.25 -23.82
C ARG A 121 -7.56 -8.54 -24.03
N SER A 122 -8.88 -8.38 -24.03
CA SER A 122 -9.90 -9.44 -24.16
C SER A 122 -9.96 -10.45 -23.01
N LEU A 123 -10.42 -9.98 -21.87
CA LEU A 123 -11.44 -10.74 -21.17
C LEU A 123 -12.75 -10.14 -21.65
N GLU A 124 -13.46 -10.88 -22.48
CA GLU A 124 -14.76 -10.54 -23.06
C GLU A 124 -15.54 -9.62 -22.11
N ASN A 125 -15.84 -8.41 -22.60
CA ASN A 125 -16.61 -7.46 -21.83
C ASN A 125 -17.93 -8.13 -21.45
N LEU A 126 -18.36 -7.90 -20.21
CA LEU A 126 -19.67 -8.39 -19.78
C LEU A 126 -20.73 -7.79 -20.70
N PRO A 127 -21.69 -8.60 -21.17
CA PRO A 127 -22.71 -8.11 -22.09
C PRO A 127 -23.48 -6.97 -21.43
N ARG A 128 -23.76 -5.93 -22.24
CA ARG A 128 -24.23 -4.61 -21.76
C ARG A 128 -25.52 -4.71 -20.96
N ASP A 129 -26.43 -5.57 -21.38
CA ASP A 129 -27.73 -5.83 -20.75
C ASP A 129 -27.59 -6.35 -19.31
N VAL A 130 -26.76 -7.38 -19.12
CA VAL A 130 -26.47 -7.96 -17.79
C VAL A 130 -25.79 -6.92 -16.90
N LEU A 131 -24.83 -6.17 -17.46
CA LEU A 131 -24.09 -5.16 -16.71
C LEU A 131 -24.97 -3.96 -16.32
N ALA A 132 -25.85 -3.49 -17.21
CA ALA A 132 -26.75 -2.37 -16.95
C ALA A 132 -27.79 -2.73 -15.89
N SER A 133 -28.41 -3.91 -15.99
CA SER A 133 -29.37 -4.41 -14.99
C SER A 133 -28.72 -4.55 -13.61
N ALA A 134 -27.52 -5.10 -13.55
CA ALA A 134 -26.79 -5.24 -12.29
C ALA A 134 -26.33 -3.89 -11.72
N ALA A 135 -25.91 -2.93 -12.57
CA ALA A 135 -25.49 -1.60 -12.15
C ALA A 135 -26.65 -0.76 -11.59
N ALA A 136 -27.85 -0.88 -12.17
CA ALA A 136 -29.05 -0.21 -11.67
C ALA A 136 -29.43 -0.66 -10.25
N ARG A 137 -29.19 -1.93 -9.91
CA ARG A 137 -29.47 -2.50 -8.59
C ARG A 137 -28.35 -2.32 -7.56
N ALA A 138 -27.17 -1.91 -8.00
CA ALA A 138 -26.00 -1.76 -7.14
C ALA A 138 -25.83 -0.31 -6.69
N THR A 139 -25.32 -0.12 -5.47
CA THR A 139 -24.86 1.17 -4.95
C THR A 139 -23.33 1.24 -4.81
N SER A 140 -22.63 0.20 -5.24
CA SER A 140 -21.16 0.14 -5.22
C SER A 140 -20.62 -0.92 -6.20
N VAL A 141 -19.36 -0.77 -6.63
CA VAL A 141 -18.66 -1.76 -7.48
C VAL A 141 -18.59 -3.14 -6.81
N SER A 142 -18.44 -3.19 -5.49
CA SER A 142 -18.47 -4.45 -4.74
C SER A 142 -19.86 -5.09 -4.72
N GLY A 143 -20.91 -4.29 -4.58
CA GLY A 143 -22.30 -4.76 -4.70
C GLY A 143 -22.60 -5.29 -6.11
N LEU A 144 -22.16 -4.55 -7.13
CA LEU A 144 -22.26 -4.96 -8.53
C LEU A 144 -21.60 -6.32 -8.78
N LEU A 145 -20.36 -6.52 -8.28
CA LEU A 145 -19.67 -7.80 -8.38
C LEU A 145 -20.44 -8.95 -7.72
N LYS A 146 -21.05 -8.71 -6.54
CA LYS A 146 -21.87 -9.72 -5.86
C LYS A 146 -23.13 -10.09 -6.66
N ILE A 147 -23.81 -9.09 -7.23
CA ILE A 147 -24.99 -9.31 -8.08
C ILE A 147 -24.62 -10.11 -9.33
N LEU A 148 -23.44 -9.85 -9.89
CA LEU A 148 -22.88 -10.60 -11.03
C LEU A 148 -22.35 -12.00 -10.66
N GLY A 149 -22.52 -12.44 -9.41
CA GLY A 149 -22.14 -13.79 -8.97
C GLY A 149 -20.64 -14.00 -8.67
N TYR A 150 -19.84 -12.93 -8.60
CA TYR A 150 -18.44 -13.07 -8.21
C TYR A 150 -18.34 -13.39 -6.71
N ARG A 151 -17.73 -14.54 -6.39
CA ARG A 151 -17.47 -14.98 -5.01
C ARG A 151 -16.44 -14.08 -4.30
N ASP A 152 -15.40 -13.66 -5.02
CA ASP A 152 -14.33 -12.81 -4.48
C ASP A 152 -14.30 -11.44 -5.17
N THR A 153 -14.32 -10.36 -4.37
CA THR A 153 -14.19 -8.98 -4.89
C THR A 153 -12.73 -8.57 -5.07
N ASN A 154 -11.96 -9.40 -5.77
CA ASN A 154 -10.54 -9.18 -6.01
C ASN A 154 -10.28 -8.01 -6.99
N GLY A 155 -9.04 -7.51 -7.01
CA GLY A 155 -8.65 -6.34 -7.81
C GLY A 155 -8.84 -6.53 -9.31
N ALA A 156 -8.62 -7.75 -9.82
CA ALA A 156 -8.79 -8.08 -11.24
C ALA A 156 -10.26 -8.01 -11.67
N ALA A 157 -11.17 -8.57 -10.87
CA ALA A 157 -12.61 -8.51 -11.13
C ALA A 157 -13.13 -7.07 -11.10
N ARG A 158 -12.68 -6.27 -10.11
CA ARG A 158 -13.00 -4.83 -10.04
C ARG A 158 -12.52 -4.08 -11.29
N ALA A 159 -11.29 -4.33 -11.73
CA ALA A 159 -10.72 -3.70 -12.93
C ALA A 159 -11.47 -4.11 -14.20
N ARG A 160 -11.89 -5.37 -14.32
CA ARG A 160 -12.72 -5.83 -15.45
C ARG A 160 -14.06 -5.10 -15.48
N VAL A 161 -14.81 -5.12 -14.39
CA VAL A 161 -16.14 -4.48 -14.34
C VAL A 161 -16.07 -2.99 -14.61
N LYS A 162 -15.08 -2.28 -14.05
CA LYS A 162 -14.89 -0.85 -14.33
C LYS A 162 -14.61 -0.58 -15.82
N ARG A 163 -13.77 -1.39 -16.46
CA ARG A 163 -13.51 -1.26 -17.91
C ARG A 163 -14.77 -1.53 -18.72
N SER A 164 -15.52 -2.59 -18.42
CA SER A 164 -16.76 -2.88 -19.15
C SER A 164 -17.83 -1.79 -18.96
N LEU A 165 -17.94 -1.20 -17.76
CA LEU A 165 -18.84 -0.06 -17.52
C LEU A 165 -18.47 1.15 -18.39
N GLN A 166 -17.17 1.47 -18.49
CA GLN A 166 -16.66 2.55 -19.33
C GLN A 166 -16.91 2.29 -20.82
N VAL A 167 -16.61 1.07 -21.30
CA VAL A 167 -16.80 0.69 -22.70
C VAL A 167 -18.28 0.76 -23.11
N HIS A 168 -19.18 0.36 -22.22
CA HIS A 168 -20.62 0.38 -22.50
C HIS A 168 -21.31 1.72 -22.16
N GLY A 169 -20.55 2.71 -21.67
CA GLY A 169 -21.07 4.03 -21.31
C GLY A 169 -22.16 3.99 -20.23
N ILE A 170 -22.07 3.05 -19.28
CA ILE A 170 -23.07 2.90 -18.22
C ILE A 170 -22.73 3.86 -17.08
N ALA A 171 -23.64 4.80 -16.78
CA ALA A 171 -23.49 5.74 -15.67
C ALA A 171 -23.53 5.01 -14.32
N THR A 172 -22.61 5.39 -13.42
CA THR A 172 -22.52 4.84 -12.06
C THR A 172 -22.37 5.94 -11.00
N ASP A 173 -22.90 7.13 -11.27
CA ASP A 173 -22.77 8.29 -10.38
C ASP A 173 -23.48 8.08 -9.04
N HIS A 174 -24.52 7.22 -9.02
CA HIS A 174 -25.21 6.79 -7.82
C HIS A 174 -24.39 5.84 -6.95
N PHE A 175 -23.21 5.40 -7.38
CA PHE A 175 -22.35 4.56 -6.56
C PHE A 175 -21.70 5.38 -5.45
N THR A 176 -22.11 5.16 -4.21
CA THR A 176 -21.67 5.93 -3.04
C THR A 176 -20.20 5.73 -2.68
N GLY A 177 -19.59 4.62 -3.12
CA GLY A 177 -18.17 4.33 -2.90
C GLY A 177 -17.75 4.47 -1.43
N GLN A 178 -16.64 5.19 -1.18
CA GLN A 178 -16.16 5.51 0.18
C GLN A 178 -16.99 6.61 0.87
N GLY A 179 -17.92 7.24 0.15
CA GLY A 179 -18.80 8.31 0.63
C GLY A 179 -20.12 7.82 1.23
N HIS A 180 -20.36 6.51 1.34
CA HIS A 180 -21.61 5.97 1.94
C HIS A 180 -21.84 6.47 3.38
N PHE A 181 -20.77 6.80 4.11
CA PHE A 181 -20.84 7.36 5.45
C PHE A 181 -20.57 8.87 5.51
N ARG A 182 -20.57 9.57 4.37
CA ARG A 182 -20.31 11.01 4.34
C ARG A 182 -21.46 11.73 5.04
N GLY A 183 -21.13 12.53 6.05
CA GLY A 183 -22.12 13.22 6.90
C GLY A 183 -22.72 12.37 8.02
N LEU A 184 -22.47 11.04 8.03
CA LEU A 184 -22.90 10.18 9.13
C LEU A 184 -21.79 10.06 10.18
N VAL A 185 -22.17 10.20 11.45
CA VAL A 185 -21.26 9.95 12.57
C VAL A 185 -21.22 8.43 12.84
N SER A 186 -20.02 7.86 12.88
CA SER A 186 -19.85 6.45 13.23
C SER A 186 -20.40 6.15 14.63
N ARG A 187 -21.18 5.08 14.77
CA ARG A 187 -21.67 4.59 16.07
C ARG A 187 -20.55 4.23 17.07
N HIS A 188 -19.34 3.97 16.57
CA HIS A 188 -18.16 3.65 17.37
C HIS A 188 -17.27 4.88 17.62
N ARG A 189 -17.73 6.08 17.25
CA ARG A 189 -17.02 7.31 17.53
C ARG A 189 -17.00 7.53 19.05
N LYS A 190 -15.80 7.55 19.63
CA LYS A 190 -15.62 7.95 21.03
C LYS A 190 -16.10 9.38 21.25
N SER A 191 -16.73 9.68 22.39
CA SER A 191 -17.09 11.05 22.77
C SER A 191 -15.84 11.88 23.12
N ALA A 192 -16.00 13.20 23.27
CA ALA A 192 -14.93 14.07 23.75
C ALA A 192 -14.48 13.65 25.16
N ASP A 193 -15.41 13.34 26.07
CA ASP A 193 -15.11 12.93 27.45
C ASP A 193 -14.32 11.62 27.54
N GLN A 194 -14.58 10.68 26.61
CA GLN A 194 -13.83 9.43 26.52
C GLN A 194 -12.39 9.61 26.03
N ILE A 195 -12.08 10.75 25.42
CA ILE A 195 -10.74 11.08 24.90
C ILE A 195 -10.00 12.04 25.84
N LEU A 196 -10.70 13.05 26.35
CA LEU A 196 -10.14 14.14 27.14
C LEU A 196 -10.08 13.77 28.62
N ARG A 197 -9.37 12.69 28.91
CA ARG A 197 -9.17 12.14 30.25
C ARG A 197 -7.72 11.76 30.47
N ARG A 198 -7.37 11.51 31.72
CA ARG A 198 -6.06 10.93 32.05
C ARG A 198 -6.07 9.44 31.68
N GLU A 199 -5.04 9.01 30.96
CA GLU A 199 -4.82 7.59 30.64
C GLU A 199 -3.95 6.91 31.69
N GLU A 200 -4.07 5.58 31.78
CA GLU A 200 -3.31 4.77 32.73
C GLU A 200 -1.79 4.78 32.44
N PRO A 201 -0.92 4.68 33.46
CA PRO A 201 0.51 4.54 33.27
C PRO A 201 0.84 3.37 32.32
N GLY A 202 1.64 3.64 31.29
CA GLY A 202 2.01 2.65 30.26
C GLY A 202 1.09 2.59 29.04
N ALA A 203 -0.02 3.34 29.02
CA ALA A 203 -0.86 3.47 27.83
C ALA A 203 -0.11 4.13 26.65
N ASN A 204 -0.54 3.79 25.43
CA ASN A 204 -0.06 4.46 24.23
C ASN A 204 -0.56 5.91 24.18
N ARG A 205 0.27 6.82 23.66
CA ARG A 205 -0.11 8.23 23.46
C ARG A 205 -1.36 8.33 22.58
N THR A 206 -2.34 9.10 23.04
CA THR A 206 -3.53 9.43 22.25
C THR A 206 -3.14 10.17 20.97
N LYS A 207 -3.68 9.76 19.82
CA LYS A 207 -3.38 10.38 18.54
C LYS A 207 -3.86 11.84 18.53
N THR A 208 -3.04 12.76 18.04
CA THR A 208 -3.35 14.20 17.95
C THR A 208 -4.65 14.47 17.17
N THR A 209 -4.97 13.66 16.17
CA THR A 209 -6.23 13.77 15.41
C THR A 209 -7.47 13.51 16.27
N LEU A 210 -7.38 12.65 17.29
CA LEU A 210 -8.47 12.41 18.23
C LEU A 210 -8.60 13.56 19.24
N LEU A 211 -7.46 14.05 19.75
CA LEU A 211 -7.44 15.19 20.67
C LEU A 211 -8.02 16.44 20.01
N ARG A 212 -7.54 16.79 18.81
CA ARG A 212 -8.04 17.92 18.03
C ARG A 212 -9.55 17.84 17.84
N ARG A 213 -10.02 16.71 17.32
CA ARG A 213 -11.46 16.48 17.13
C ARG A 213 -12.26 16.59 18.43
N ALA A 214 -11.74 16.08 19.55
CA ALA A 214 -12.43 16.18 20.84
C ALA A 214 -12.48 17.63 21.37
N LEU A 215 -11.43 18.42 21.15
CA LEU A 215 -11.42 19.85 21.45
C LEU A 215 -12.40 20.62 20.55
N ASP A 216 -12.47 20.26 19.27
CA ASP A 216 -13.43 20.82 18.31
C ASP A 216 -14.88 20.51 18.72
N ASP A 217 -15.13 19.28 19.16
CA ASP A 217 -16.44 18.85 19.67
C ASP A 217 -16.88 19.67 20.91
N LEU A 218 -15.93 20.23 21.68
CA LEU A 218 -16.17 21.12 22.80
C LEU A 218 -16.16 22.62 22.43
N GLY A 219 -16.00 22.96 21.15
CA GLY A 219 -15.97 24.35 20.68
C GLY A 219 -14.73 25.14 21.14
N VAL A 220 -13.61 24.46 21.41
CA VAL A 220 -12.37 25.14 21.80
C VAL A 220 -11.85 25.98 20.62
N PRO A 221 -11.64 27.29 20.80
CA PRO A 221 -11.14 28.14 19.72
C PRO A 221 -9.77 27.70 19.22
N HIS A 222 -9.58 27.69 17.89
CA HIS A 222 -8.28 27.44 17.24
C HIS A 222 -7.42 28.70 17.27
N VAL A 223 -7.00 29.09 18.47
CA VAL A 223 -6.09 30.21 18.69
C VAL A 223 -4.93 29.79 19.58
N CYS A 224 -3.75 30.29 19.28
CA CYS A 224 -2.58 30.12 20.13
C CYS A 224 -2.86 30.77 21.49
N THR A 225 -2.71 30.01 22.57
CA THR A 225 -2.97 30.51 23.94
C THR A 225 -1.93 31.55 24.39
N GLU A 226 -0.74 31.57 23.80
CA GLU A 226 0.35 32.49 24.18
C GLU A 226 0.31 33.82 23.40
N CYS A 227 0.16 33.75 22.07
CA CYS A 227 0.24 34.96 21.22
C CYS A 227 -1.07 35.31 20.49
N GLY A 228 -2.13 34.53 20.67
CA GLY A 228 -3.44 34.80 20.08
C GLY A 228 -3.56 34.57 18.57
N VAL A 229 -2.49 34.15 17.87
CA VAL A 229 -2.58 33.85 16.43
C VAL A 229 -3.59 32.73 16.17
N GLY A 230 -4.45 32.91 15.18
CA GLY A 230 -5.42 31.90 14.76
C GLY A 230 -4.82 30.80 13.90
N ASP A 231 -5.69 30.08 13.22
CA ASP A 231 -5.38 29.02 12.24
C ASP A 231 -5.17 29.55 10.81
N ILE A 232 -5.04 30.86 10.63
CA ILE A 232 -4.73 31.51 9.35
C ILE A 232 -3.50 32.41 9.53
N TRP A 233 -2.49 32.21 8.69
CA TRP A 233 -1.27 32.99 8.65
C TRP A 233 -0.88 33.32 7.20
N HIS A 234 -0.71 34.61 6.89
CA HIS A 234 -0.52 35.12 5.51
C HIS A 234 -1.51 34.53 4.48
N GLY A 235 -2.80 34.44 4.85
CA GLY A 235 -3.85 33.92 3.98
C GLY A 235 -3.79 32.40 3.73
N LYS A 236 -2.92 31.67 4.44
CA LYS A 236 -2.80 30.21 4.37
C LYS A 236 -3.15 29.59 5.72
N SER A 237 -3.62 28.34 5.71
CA SER A 237 -3.92 27.61 6.94
C SER A 237 -2.64 27.37 7.77
N LEU A 238 -2.64 27.82 9.02
CA LEU A 238 -1.63 27.52 10.01
C LEU A 238 -2.11 26.38 10.91
N VAL A 239 -1.36 25.29 10.96
CA VAL A 239 -1.67 24.19 11.87
C VAL A 239 -1.21 24.55 13.27
N LEU A 240 -2.15 24.76 14.19
CA LEU A 240 -1.84 24.87 15.61
C LEU A 240 -1.56 23.48 16.21
N GLU A 241 -0.51 23.43 17.03
CA GLU A 241 -0.05 22.25 17.76
C GLU A 241 -0.81 22.13 19.08
N ILE A 242 -1.07 20.89 19.51
CA ILE A 242 -1.68 20.62 20.82
C ILE A 242 -0.54 20.33 21.80
N ASP A 243 -0.41 21.20 22.78
CA ASP A 243 0.58 21.11 23.85
C ASP A 243 -0.09 20.66 25.16
N HIS A 244 0.67 19.87 25.94
CA HIS A 244 0.30 19.45 27.29
C HIS A 244 1.00 20.39 28.27
N ILE A 245 0.25 21.20 29.02
CA ILE A 245 0.78 22.23 29.92
C ILE A 245 1.77 21.64 30.93
N ASN A 246 1.44 20.47 31.49
CA ASN A 246 2.32 19.77 32.43
C ASN A 246 3.42 18.91 31.73
N GLY A 247 3.39 18.76 30.41
CA GLY A 247 4.29 17.89 29.65
C GLY A 247 4.01 16.38 29.76
N ASP A 248 2.99 15.97 30.51
CA ASP A 248 2.56 14.57 30.62
C ASP A 248 1.66 14.21 29.44
N ARG A 249 2.23 13.46 28.48
CA ARG A 249 1.53 12.95 27.29
C ARG A 249 0.33 12.04 27.57
N LEU A 250 0.16 11.56 28.81
CA LEU A 250 -0.97 10.73 29.22
C LEU A 250 -2.11 11.54 29.86
N ASP A 251 -1.85 12.79 30.22
CA ASP A 251 -2.85 13.66 30.82
C ASP A 251 -3.60 14.47 29.76
N ASN A 252 -4.56 13.84 29.08
CA ASN A 252 -5.32 14.48 28.01
C ASN A 252 -6.54 15.28 28.52
N ARG A 253 -6.62 15.56 29.82
CA ARG A 253 -7.72 16.35 30.37
C ARG A 253 -7.76 17.73 29.71
N ARG A 254 -8.97 18.24 29.44
CA ARG A 254 -9.18 19.47 28.68
C ARG A 254 -8.37 20.65 29.25
N GLU A 255 -8.34 20.79 30.56
CA GLU A 255 -7.63 21.85 31.29
C GLU A 255 -6.11 21.77 31.14
N ASN A 256 -5.55 20.61 30.79
CA ASN A 256 -4.12 20.42 30.57
C ASN A 256 -3.72 20.58 29.09
N LEU A 257 -4.68 20.68 28.16
CA LEU A 257 -4.41 20.84 26.74
C LEU A 257 -4.59 22.29 26.29
N ARG A 258 -3.66 22.77 25.46
CA ARG A 258 -3.74 24.09 24.83
C ARG A 258 -3.28 24.05 23.37
N TYR A 259 -3.80 24.96 22.58
CA TYR A 259 -3.31 25.19 21.22
C TYR A 259 -2.16 26.19 21.26
N LEU A 260 -1.06 25.88 20.57
CA LEU A 260 0.08 26.75 20.36
C LEU A 260 0.44 26.82 18.88
N CYS A 261 0.85 27.98 18.40
CA CYS A 261 1.45 28.08 17.07
C CYS A 261 2.86 27.45 17.08
N PRO A 262 3.41 27.07 15.91
CA PRO A 262 4.73 26.44 15.84
C PRO A 262 5.84 27.27 16.53
N SER A 263 5.79 28.60 16.40
CA SER A 263 6.74 29.51 17.03
C SER A 263 6.66 29.52 18.55
N CYS A 264 5.46 29.58 19.13
CA CYS A 264 5.29 29.53 20.60
C CYS A 264 5.56 28.12 21.14
N HIS A 265 5.12 27.08 20.43
CA HIS A 265 5.35 25.70 20.84
C HIS A 265 6.85 25.37 20.91
N SER A 266 7.65 25.86 19.95
CA SER A 266 9.11 25.70 19.97
C SER A 266 9.83 26.30 21.18
N GLN A 267 9.17 27.22 21.89
CA GLN A 267 9.70 27.91 23.07
C GLN A 267 9.28 27.24 24.39
N THR A 268 8.46 26.20 24.34
CA THR A 268 8.06 25.45 25.54
C THR A 268 9.23 24.64 26.10
N ASP A 269 9.26 24.46 27.42
CA ASP A 269 10.30 23.68 28.10
C ASP A 269 10.29 22.19 27.70
N THR A 270 9.15 21.70 27.22
CA THR A 270 8.89 20.32 26.81
C THR A 270 9.14 20.08 25.32
N TYR A 271 9.48 21.13 24.54
CA TYR A 271 9.70 21.03 23.11
C TYR A 271 10.85 20.08 22.77
N ALA A 272 10.64 19.22 21.76
CA ALA A 272 11.65 18.31 21.20
C ALA A 272 12.40 17.45 22.23
N ASN A 273 11.72 16.98 23.28
CA ASN A 273 12.31 16.20 24.39
C ASN A 273 13.42 16.94 25.16
N ARG A 274 13.42 18.28 25.17
CA ARG A 274 14.32 19.04 26.04
C ARG A 274 13.99 18.70 27.50
N SER A 275 15.04 18.50 28.31
CA SER A 275 14.87 18.37 29.76
C SER A 275 14.29 19.67 30.31
N ARG A 276 13.33 19.58 31.24
CA ARG A 276 12.79 20.74 31.97
C ARG A 276 13.96 21.55 32.52
N ARG A 277 14.26 22.70 31.92
CA ARG A 277 15.12 23.71 32.54
C ARG A 277 14.26 24.44 33.56
N VAL A 278 14.77 24.63 34.77
CA VAL A 278 14.08 25.41 35.80
C VAL A 278 13.86 26.83 35.23
N PRO A 279 12.63 27.37 35.28
CA PRO A 279 12.37 28.70 34.74
C PRO A 279 13.19 29.75 35.49
N VAL A 280 13.95 30.57 34.75
CA VAL A 280 14.49 31.83 35.28
C VAL A 280 13.39 32.89 35.12
N PRO A 281 12.96 33.58 36.19
CA PRO A 281 11.90 34.58 36.08
C PRO A 281 12.36 35.70 35.14
N ARG A 282 11.56 35.98 34.10
CA ARG A 282 11.78 37.12 33.21
C ARG A 282 11.23 38.36 33.91
N GLY A 283 12.10 39.35 34.14
CA GLY A 283 11.72 40.67 34.64
C GLY A 283 10.77 41.39 33.67
N PRO A 284 10.08 42.45 34.12
CA PRO A 284 9.13 43.17 33.30
C PRO A 284 9.81 43.76 32.06
N VAL A 285 9.12 43.65 30.93
CA VAL A 285 9.50 44.28 29.66
C VAL A 285 8.88 45.68 29.67
N GLU A 286 9.72 46.72 29.64
CA GLU A 286 9.31 48.13 29.42
C GLU A 286 8.75 48.34 28.00
#